data_AF-A0A534IN35-F1
#
_entry.id   AF-A0A534IN35-F1
#
_cell.length_a   1.000
_cell.length_b   1.000
_cell.length_c   1.000
_cell.angle_alpha   90.00
_cell.angle_beta   90.00
_cell.angle_gamma   90.00
#
_symmetry.space_group_name_H-M   'P 1'
#
loop_
_entity.id
_entity.type
_entity.pdbx_description
1 polymer ?
#
loop_
_entity_poly.entity_id
_entity_poly.type
_entity_poly.pdbx_seq_one_letter_code
_entity_poly.pdbx_strand_id
1 'polypeptide(L)'
;MKHANVSGNKNESLGRRARGLTRVGGAWGLSVSLAAAAALAQAQAPSASAPAPAPKPADSSFTWNGITLYGIVDIGVQYQTHGVPASDYFPAGTEAIILANSNGSVTAVTPSNLSQSRIGLSGKEPLVGDWSGVFRFETFFNPQSGNISDALKSQVLNNGRPAATQTTNVDSSIAGQYFAGAAYAGFSSPTYGTITFGRHVTPLADGVGKYDALGAANAFSLIGFSGTTAGGGVTEDRRLDQSLKYSAKLGAVHLGALYQFSGSSGTTNTAH
;
A
#
# COMPACT_ATOMS: atom_id res chain seq x y z
N MET A 1 -12.55 23.12 71.43
CA MET A 1 -12.07 24.45 71.86
C MET A 1 -11.08 24.91 70.79
N LYS A 2 -11.44 25.81 69.85
CA LYS A 2 -11.49 27.30 69.99
C LYS A 2 -10.13 27.81 70.52
N HIS A 3 -9.31 28.64 69.86
CA HIS A 3 -9.46 29.72 68.86
C HIS A 3 -8.13 29.78 68.03
N ALA A 4 -8.03 30.05 66.72
CA ALA A 4 -8.52 31.13 65.86
C ALA A 4 -7.89 32.52 66.09
N ASN A 5 -7.59 33.15 64.94
CA ASN A 5 -7.55 34.60 64.63
C ASN A 5 -6.20 35.36 64.65
N VAL A 6 -5.93 36.31 63.74
CA VAL A 6 -6.53 36.71 62.44
C VAL A 6 -5.70 37.84 61.81
N SER A 7 -5.96 38.08 60.52
CA SER A 7 -6.01 39.37 59.80
C SER A 7 -4.90 39.56 58.77
N GLY A 8 -5.16 39.79 57.50
CA GLY A 8 -6.39 40.20 56.83
C GLY A 8 -6.12 41.46 56.02
N ASN A 9 -6.38 41.41 54.71
CA ASN A 9 -6.91 42.58 54.02
C ASN A 9 -7.81 42.14 52.86
N LYS A 10 -9.10 42.43 53.03
CA LYS A 10 -10.15 42.44 52.00
C LYS A 10 -10.71 43.85 52.04
N ASN A 11 -10.94 44.43 50.87
CA ASN A 11 -12.01 45.38 50.52
C ASN A 11 -11.77 45.80 49.06
N GLU A 12 -12.75 45.95 48.17
CA GLU A 12 -14.18 45.71 48.22
C GLU A 12 -14.77 45.96 46.80
N SER A 13 -15.91 45.33 46.51
CA SER A 13 -17.10 45.90 45.83
C SER A 13 -17.08 46.37 44.35
N LEU A 14 -17.80 45.56 43.53
CA LEU A 14 -18.99 45.90 42.71
C LEU A 14 -19.00 47.12 41.77
N GLY A 15 -19.35 46.85 40.50
CA GLY A 15 -19.88 47.86 39.58
C GLY A 15 -20.35 47.30 38.22
N ARG A 16 -21.64 46.93 38.11
CA ARG A 16 -22.34 46.84 36.82
C ARG A 16 -22.84 48.24 36.42
N ARG A 17 -22.59 48.69 35.18
CA ARG A 17 -23.61 49.21 34.24
C ARG A 17 -23.00 49.67 32.90
N ALA A 18 -23.46 49.00 31.85
CA ALA A 18 -23.78 49.42 30.48
C ALA A 18 -23.43 50.85 29.98
N ARG A 19 -22.77 50.93 28.82
CA ARG A 19 -23.37 51.24 27.47
C ARG A 19 -22.25 51.57 26.47
N GLY A 20 -22.37 51.08 25.24
CA GLY A 20 -21.50 51.49 24.13
C GLY A 20 -21.46 50.47 23.00
N LEU A 21 -22.55 50.37 22.25
CA LEU A 21 -22.67 49.54 21.06
C LEU A 21 -21.82 50.17 19.94
N THR A 22 -20.86 49.45 19.37
CA THR A 22 -20.32 49.77 18.04
C THR A 22 -20.18 48.47 17.26
N ARG A 23 -21.08 48.30 16.28
CA ARG A 23 -21.08 47.20 15.32
C ARG A 23 -19.90 47.40 14.37
N VAL A 24 -19.04 46.39 14.26
CA VAL A 24 -18.28 46.13 13.04
C VAL A 24 -18.47 44.65 12.74
N GLY A 25 -19.32 44.37 11.75
CA GLY A 25 -19.52 43.03 11.22
C GLY A 25 -18.31 42.62 10.38
N GLY A 26 -17.70 41.50 10.73
CA GLY A 26 -16.73 40.80 9.91
C GLY A 26 -17.20 39.37 9.72
N ALA A 27 -17.84 39.10 8.58
CA ALA A 27 -18.29 37.77 8.20
C ALA A 27 -17.08 36.87 7.92
N TRP A 28 -16.99 35.74 8.63
CA TRP A 28 -16.09 34.65 8.31
C TRP A 28 -16.65 33.90 7.10
N GLY A 29 -16.10 34.19 5.92
CA GLY A 29 -16.43 33.49 4.69
C GLY A 29 -15.67 32.16 4.58
N LEU A 30 -16.41 31.07 4.41
CA LEU A 30 -15.90 29.79 3.92
C LEU A 30 -15.22 30.01 2.55
N SER A 31 -13.92 29.73 2.46
CA SER A 31 -13.22 29.55 1.18
C SER A 31 -13.43 28.12 0.68
N VAL A 32 -14.50 27.94 -0.09
CA VAL A 32 -14.66 26.78 -0.99
C VAL A 32 -13.87 27.09 -2.26
N SER A 33 -12.75 26.42 -2.48
CA SER A 33 -12.01 26.46 -3.75
C SER A 33 -12.77 25.67 -4.81
N LEU A 34 -13.72 26.34 -5.47
CA LEU A 34 -14.35 25.85 -6.70
C LEU A 34 -13.43 26.24 -7.86
N ALA A 35 -12.68 25.29 -8.40
CA ALA A 35 -11.94 25.49 -9.65
C ALA A 35 -12.94 25.57 -10.81
N ALA A 36 -13.40 26.78 -11.12
CA ALA A 36 -14.20 27.05 -12.31
C ALA A 36 -13.28 27.01 -13.54
N ALA A 37 -13.54 26.07 -14.45
CA ALA A 37 -12.93 26.03 -15.76
C ALA A 37 -13.39 27.25 -16.57
N ALA A 38 -12.52 28.26 -16.69
CA ALA A 38 -12.71 29.35 -17.64
C ALA A 38 -12.23 28.89 -19.02
N ALA A 39 -13.17 28.55 -19.90
CA ALA A 39 -12.90 28.39 -21.32
C ALA A 39 -12.62 29.78 -21.92
N LEU A 40 -11.34 30.12 -22.09
CA LEU A 40 -10.92 31.22 -22.95
C LEU A 40 -11.04 30.76 -24.41
N ALA A 41 -12.12 31.16 -25.07
CA ALA A 41 -12.28 31.00 -26.50
C ALA A 41 -11.29 31.94 -27.22
N GLN A 42 -10.16 31.42 -27.65
CA GLN A 42 -9.30 32.08 -28.64
C GLN A 42 -9.89 31.86 -30.03
N ALA A 43 -10.28 32.94 -30.69
CA ALA A 43 -10.65 32.93 -32.09
C ALA A 43 -9.39 32.63 -32.94
N GLN A 44 -9.33 31.43 -33.52
CA GLN A 44 -8.29 31.07 -34.49
C GLN A 44 -8.81 31.32 -35.91
N ALA A 45 -8.09 32.13 -36.67
CA ALA A 45 -8.26 32.26 -38.12
C ALA A 45 -7.91 30.91 -38.80
N PRO A 46 -8.55 30.56 -39.93
CA PRO A 46 -8.32 29.28 -40.58
C PRO A 46 -6.97 29.26 -41.31
N SER A 47 -5.94 28.71 -40.66
CA SER A 47 -4.71 28.31 -41.32
C SER A 47 -4.82 26.86 -41.81
N ALA A 48 -4.82 26.69 -43.12
CA ALA A 48 -4.74 25.41 -43.80
C ALA A 48 -3.37 24.76 -43.54
N SER A 49 -3.32 23.76 -42.67
CA SER A 49 -2.45 22.57 -42.74
C SER A 49 -2.79 21.68 -41.54
N ALA A 50 -3.17 20.44 -41.80
CA ALA A 50 -3.34 19.46 -40.73
C ALA A 50 -2.00 19.31 -39.99
N PRO A 51 -1.97 19.41 -38.64
CA PRO A 51 -0.78 19.08 -37.89
C PRO A 51 -0.37 17.65 -38.23
N ALA A 52 0.90 17.44 -38.58
CA ALA A 52 1.44 16.09 -38.74
C ALA A 52 1.11 15.28 -37.48
N PRO A 53 0.75 13.98 -37.60
CA PRO A 53 0.49 13.14 -36.44
C PRO A 53 1.67 13.23 -35.48
N ALA A 54 1.39 13.46 -34.19
CA ALA A 54 2.41 13.43 -33.16
C ALA A 54 3.19 12.10 -33.29
N PRO A 55 4.54 12.14 -33.26
CA PRO A 55 5.34 10.92 -33.35
C PRO A 55 4.87 9.95 -32.27
N LYS A 56 4.68 8.67 -32.64
CA LYS A 56 4.40 7.61 -31.67
C LYS A 56 5.48 7.66 -30.59
N PRO A 57 5.13 7.70 -29.29
CA PRO A 57 6.12 7.65 -28.21
C PRO A 57 7.06 6.48 -28.45
N ALA A 58 8.37 6.70 -28.25
CA ALA A 58 9.34 5.62 -28.33
C ALA A 58 9.00 4.55 -27.29
N ASP A 59 9.02 3.27 -27.70
CA ASP A 59 8.83 2.15 -26.76
C ASP A 59 10.01 2.12 -25.79
N SER A 60 9.81 2.65 -24.58
CA SER A 60 10.78 2.63 -23.47
C SER A 60 10.72 1.35 -22.65
N SER A 61 9.95 0.34 -23.10
CA SER A 61 9.80 -0.92 -22.40
C SER A 61 11.06 -1.79 -22.54
N PHE A 62 11.48 -2.42 -21.44
CA PHE A 62 12.53 -3.45 -21.45
C PHE A 62 11.96 -4.80 -21.89
N THR A 63 11.49 -4.86 -23.14
CA THR A 63 10.82 -6.04 -23.71
C THR A 63 11.69 -6.69 -24.77
N TRP A 64 11.97 -7.99 -24.60
CA TRP A 64 12.65 -8.82 -25.58
C TRP A 64 11.88 -10.12 -25.80
N ASN A 65 11.56 -10.44 -27.06
CA ASN A 65 10.80 -11.63 -27.45
C ASN A 65 9.51 -11.85 -26.63
N GLY A 66 8.73 -10.78 -26.45
CA GLY A 66 7.46 -10.84 -25.68
C GLY A 66 7.63 -10.93 -24.16
N ILE A 67 8.85 -10.89 -23.65
CA ILE A 67 9.19 -10.89 -22.21
C ILE A 67 9.64 -9.50 -21.79
N THR A 68 8.95 -8.91 -20.82
CA THR A 68 9.22 -7.58 -20.27
C THR A 68 9.83 -7.68 -18.87
N LEU A 69 11.01 -7.10 -18.69
CA LEU A 69 11.59 -6.81 -17.37
C LEU A 69 10.97 -5.52 -16.81
N TYR A 70 10.54 -5.56 -15.56
CA TYR A 70 9.97 -4.40 -14.87
C TYR A 70 10.34 -4.41 -13.38
N GLY A 71 10.19 -3.28 -12.71
CA GLY A 71 10.45 -3.18 -11.29
C GLY A 71 10.17 -1.81 -10.70
N ILE A 72 10.25 -1.73 -9.39
CA ILE A 72 10.20 -0.50 -8.59
C ILE A 72 11.30 -0.58 -7.54
N VAL A 73 12.05 0.50 -7.37
CA VAL A 73 12.93 0.71 -6.21
C VAL A 73 12.34 1.88 -5.42
N ASP A 74 11.86 1.59 -4.22
CA ASP A 74 11.26 2.57 -3.30
C ASP A 74 12.06 2.55 -2.00
N ILE A 75 12.70 3.68 -1.71
CA ILE A 75 13.47 3.92 -0.50
C ILE A 75 13.11 5.30 0.05
N GLY A 76 12.97 5.39 1.37
CA GLY A 76 12.67 6.65 2.03
C GLY A 76 13.23 6.71 3.44
N VAL A 77 13.18 7.90 4.05
CA VAL A 77 13.51 8.10 5.46
C VAL A 77 12.21 8.28 6.23
N GLN A 78 12.03 7.51 7.30
CA GLN A 78 10.88 7.61 8.19
C GLN A 78 11.33 8.00 9.60
N TYR A 79 10.58 8.93 10.20
CA TYR A 79 10.67 9.26 11.61
C TYR A 79 9.37 8.86 12.30
N GLN A 80 9.48 8.11 13.39
CA GLN A 80 8.35 7.68 14.20
C GLN A 80 8.60 8.11 15.64
N THR A 81 7.61 8.77 16.25
CA THR A 81 7.70 9.18 17.66
C THR A 81 7.57 7.99 18.61
N HIS A 82 6.84 6.95 18.17
CA HIS A 82 6.67 5.68 18.86
C HIS A 82 6.82 4.57 17.82
N GLY A 83 7.94 3.87 17.86
CA GLY A 83 8.29 2.77 16.98
C GLY A 83 9.38 1.92 17.62
N VAL A 84 10.05 1.16 16.78
CA VAL A 84 11.15 0.25 17.13
C VAL A 84 12.21 0.30 16.02
N PRO A 85 13.46 -0.14 16.28
CA PRO A 85 14.47 -0.22 15.23
C PRO A 85 13.96 -1.02 14.01
N ALA A 86 14.21 -0.48 12.82
CA ALA A 86 13.78 -1.10 11.57
C ALA A 86 14.39 -2.49 11.38
N SER A 87 13.66 -3.35 10.68
CA SER A 87 14.15 -4.68 10.29
C SER A 87 14.68 -4.66 8.86
N ASP A 88 15.83 -5.30 8.65
CA ASP A 88 16.41 -5.50 7.31
C ASP A 88 15.58 -6.43 6.43
N TYR A 89 14.65 -7.20 7.01
CA TYR A 89 13.88 -8.23 6.32
C TYR A 89 12.40 -7.84 6.15
N PHE A 90 11.84 -7.03 7.04
CA PHE A 90 10.41 -6.68 6.94
C PHE A 90 10.12 -5.84 5.68
N PRO A 91 9.09 -6.17 4.86
CA PRO A 91 8.83 -5.51 3.57
C PRO A 91 8.71 -3.98 3.59
N ALA A 92 8.18 -3.41 4.69
CA ALA A 92 8.03 -1.95 4.86
C ALA A 92 9.10 -1.32 5.78
N GLY A 93 10.06 -2.11 6.28
CA GLY A 93 11.14 -1.70 7.19
C GLY A 93 10.72 -1.37 8.62
N THR A 94 9.80 -0.43 8.80
CA THR A 94 9.28 0.03 10.10
C THR A 94 7.80 -0.32 10.30
N GLU A 95 7.31 -0.11 11.52
CA GLU A 95 5.90 -0.32 11.89
C GLU A 95 5.10 0.96 11.65
N ALA A 96 4.35 1.08 10.55
CA ALA A 96 3.60 2.31 10.25
C ALA A 96 2.42 2.58 11.22
N ILE A 97 2.12 1.62 12.10
CA ILE A 97 1.15 1.74 13.19
C ILE A 97 1.82 1.45 14.53
N ILE A 98 1.28 2.01 15.61
CA ILE A 98 1.75 1.74 16.96
C ILE A 98 1.36 0.32 17.37
N LEU A 99 2.35 -0.48 17.75
CA LEU A 99 2.23 -1.86 18.22
C LEU A 99 2.74 -1.99 19.66
N ALA A 100 2.56 -3.16 20.27
CA ALA A 100 2.86 -3.39 21.68
C ALA A 100 4.36 -3.22 22.04
N ASN A 101 5.25 -3.37 21.06
CA ASN A 101 6.69 -3.18 21.17
C ASN A 101 7.14 -1.73 20.89
N SER A 102 6.29 -0.85 20.34
CA SER A 102 6.63 0.52 19.96
C SER A 102 6.89 1.42 21.17
N ASN A 103 8.14 1.43 21.64
CA ASN A 103 8.52 1.95 22.97
C ASN A 103 9.42 3.19 22.95
N GLY A 104 9.80 3.70 21.77
CA GLY A 104 10.66 4.87 21.65
C GLY A 104 10.58 5.53 20.29
N SER A 105 11.31 6.63 20.10
CA SER A 105 11.39 7.26 18.79
C SER A 105 12.47 6.60 17.93
N VAL A 106 12.22 6.52 16.62
CA VAL A 106 13.15 5.93 15.65
C VAL A 106 13.19 6.78 14.38
N THR A 107 14.39 6.98 13.86
CA THR A 107 14.63 7.46 12.49
C THR A 107 15.30 6.34 11.73
N ALA A 108 14.74 5.92 10.61
CA ALA A 108 15.29 4.83 9.81
C ALA A 108 15.24 5.14 8.31
N VAL A 109 16.22 4.60 7.58
CA VAL A 109 16.10 4.39 6.14
C VAL A 109 15.26 3.14 5.94
N THR A 110 14.21 3.26 5.13
CA THR A 110 13.12 2.28 5.02
C THR A 110 12.84 1.94 3.56
N PRO A 111 12.52 0.69 3.25
CA PRO A 111 12.06 0.28 1.92
C PRO A 111 10.57 0.52 1.75
N SER A 112 10.16 0.60 0.49
CA SER A 112 8.79 0.31 0.08
C SER A 112 7.74 1.21 0.70
N ASN A 113 8.04 2.48 0.95
CA ASN A 113 7.13 3.36 1.70
C ASN A 113 5.82 3.59 0.94
N LEU A 114 5.90 3.90 -0.36
CA LEU A 114 4.74 4.16 -1.21
C LEU A 114 4.33 2.92 -1.99
N SER A 115 5.29 2.10 -2.42
CA SER A 115 5.06 0.91 -3.22
C SER A 115 6.07 -0.16 -2.91
N GLN A 116 5.65 -1.42 -2.91
CA GLN A 116 6.57 -2.54 -2.68
C GLN A 116 7.72 -2.53 -3.70
N SER A 117 8.95 -2.41 -3.18
CA SER A 117 10.18 -2.59 -3.97
C SER A 117 10.22 -4.00 -4.54
N ARG A 118 10.44 -4.07 -5.86
CA ARG A 118 10.25 -5.31 -6.61
C ARG A 118 11.02 -5.32 -7.92
N ILE A 119 11.37 -6.52 -8.36
CA ILE A 119 11.85 -6.80 -9.71
C ILE A 119 11.05 -7.98 -10.25
N GLY A 120 10.68 -7.93 -11.53
CA GLY A 120 9.86 -8.96 -12.12
C GLY A 120 10.00 -9.10 -13.62
N LEU A 121 9.61 -10.27 -14.09
CA LEU A 121 9.47 -10.60 -15.50
C LEU A 121 7.99 -10.87 -15.78
N SER A 122 7.48 -10.33 -16.86
CA SER A 122 6.16 -10.65 -17.39
C SER A 122 6.24 -11.00 -18.85
N GLY A 123 5.33 -11.82 -19.34
CA GLY A 123 5.26 -12.11 -20.76
C GLY A 123 3.83 -12.28 -21.25
N LYS A 124 3.64 -11.97 -22.53
CA LYS A 124 2.39 -12.21 -23.26
C LYS A 124 2.73 -12.62 -24.69
N GLU A 125 2.50 -13.89 -24.98
CA GLU A 125 2.75 -14.47 -26.31
C GLU A 125 1.43 -14.84 -26.99
N PRO A 126 1.12 -14.31 -28.18
CA PRO A 126 -0.03 -14.73 -28.96
C PRO A 126 0.06 -16.23 -29.28
N LEU A 127 -1.05 -16.97 -29.14
CA LEU A 127 -1.10 -18.39 -29.46
C LEU A 127 -1.98 -18.62 -30.68
N VAL A 128 -3.30 -18.70 -30.49
CA VAL A 128 -4.28 -19.00 -31.53
C VAL A 128 -5.53 -18.16 -31.35
N GLY A 129 -6.04 -17.60 -32.44
CA GLY A 129 -7.19 -16.69 -32.39
C GLY A 129 -6.90 -15.49 -31.49
N ASP A 130 -7.77 -15.23 -30.53
CA ASP A 130 -7.62 -14.15 -29.55
C ASP A 130 -6.94 -14.60 -28.24
N TRP A 131 -6.47 -15.84 -28.17
CA TRP A 131 -5.76 -16.37 -27.01
C TRP A 131 -4.28 -16.00 -27.00
N SER A 132 -3.79 -15.71 -25.80
CA SER A 132 -2.36 -15.51 -25.50
C SER A 132 -1.95 -16.32 -24.29
N GLY A 133 -0.73 -16.86 -24.31
CA GLY A 133 -0.05 -17.34 -23.12
C GLY A 133 0.48 -16.15 -22.32
N VAL A 134 0.33 -16.20 -21.00
CA VAL A 134 0.81 -15.14 -20.09
C VAL A 134 1.55 -15.72 -18.91
N PHE A 135 2.56 -14.99 -18.41
CA PHE A 135 3.22 -15.33 -17.16
C PHE A 135 3.67 -14.08 -16.41
N ARG A 136 3.89 -14.23 -15.10
CA ARG A 136 4.50 -13.19 -14.26
C ARG A 136 5.26 -13.81 -13.09
N PHE A 137 6.49 -13.37 -12.90
CA PHE A 137 7.34 -13.69 -11.75
C PHE A 137 7.82 -12.38 -11.12
N GLU A 138 7.68 -12.24 -9.81
CA GLU A 138 7.98 -11.00 -9.11
C GLU A 138 8.59 -11.27 -7.74
N THR A 139 9.82 -10.79 -7.57
CA THR A 139 10.60 -10.86 -6.33
C THR A 139 10.50 -9.54 -5.58
N PHE A 140 10.24 -9.63 -4.28
CA PHE A 140 10.29 -8.48 -3.38
C PHE A 140 11.62 -8.43 -2.65
N PHE A 141 12.19 -7.24 -2.55
CA PHE A 141 13.45 -7.00 -1.88
C PHE A 141 13.41 -5.68 -1.12
N ASN A 142 14.31 -5.56 -0.16
CA ASN A 142 14.46 -4.38 0.67
C ASN A 142 15.71 -3.60 0.21
N PRO A 143 15.58 -2.49 -0.56
CA PRO A 143 16.73 -1.78 -1.12
C PRO A 143 17.75 -1.27 -0.11
N GLN A 144 17.35 -0.96 1.12
CA GLN A 144 18.27 -0.47 2.16
C GLN A 144 19.22 -1.56 2.69
N SER A 145 18.82 -2.83 2.62
CA SER A 145 19.60 -3.97 3.14
C SER A 145 20.11 -4.91 2.04
N GLY A 146 19.51 -4.86 0.84
CA GLY A 146 19.77 -5.80 -0.25
C GLY A 146 19.17 -7.20 -0.04
N ASN A 147 18.46 -7.43 1.08
CA ASN A 147 17.84 -8.71 1.37
C ASN A 147 16.51 -8.88 0.61
N ILE A 148 16.15 -10.13 0.32
CA ILE A 148 14.77 -10.48 -0.08
C ILE A 148 13.84 -10.15 1.10
N SER A 149 12.66 -9.61 0.80
CA SER A 149 11.67 -9.30 1.83
C SER A 149 11.15 -10.58 2.49
N ASP A 150 11.24 -10.64 3.83
CA ASP A 150 10.92 -11.80 4.64
C ASP A 150 10.37 -11.38 6.01
N ALA A 151 9.04 -11.26 6.09
CA ALA A 151 8.35 -10.94 7.34
C ALA A 151 8.46 -12.07 8.37
N LEU A 152 8.52 -13.33 7.93
CA LEU A 152 8.70 -14.46 8.84
C LEU A 152 10.08 -14.40 9.50
N LYS A 153 11.13 -14.05 8.76
CA LYS A 153 12.47 -13.86 9.33
C LYS A 153 12.51 -12.70 10.33
N SER A 154 11.82 -11.60 10.08
CA SER A 154 11.76 -10.49 11.04
C SER A 154 11.11 -10.91 12.35
N GLN A 155 10.08 -11.77 12.30
CA GLN A 155 9.49 -12.39 13.49
C GLN A 155 10.45 -13.35 14.20
N VAL A 156 11.08 -14.26 13.46
CA VAL A 156 12.02 -15.25 14.02
C VAL A 156 13.19 -14.58 14.74
N LEU A 157 13.70 -13.46 14.21
CA LEU A 157 14.78 -12.70 14.86
C LEU A 157 14.37 -12.08 16.21
N ASN A 158 13.07 -11.92 16.44
CA ASN A 158 12.50 -11.36 17.66
C ASN A 158 11.99 -12.43 18.65
N ASN A 159 12.06 -13.71 18.29
CA ASN A 159 11.68 -14.81 19.19
C ASN A 159 12.50 -14.78 20.48
N GLY A 160 11.82 -14.89 21.62
CA GLY A 160 12.44 -14.88 22.95
C GLY A 160 12.94 -13.52 23.43
N ARG A 161 12.77 -12.44 22.64
CA ARG A 161 13.16 -11.08 23.05
C ARG A 161 12.02 -10.39 23.80
N PRO A 162 12.30 -9.75 24.95
CA PRO A 162 11.35 -8.83 25.58
C PRO A 162 10.94 -7.71 24.62
N ALA A 163 9.68 -7.26 24.68
CA ALA A 163 9.12 -6.22 23.81
C ALA A 163 10.00 -4.95 23.73
N ALA A 164 10.62 -4.56 24.85
CA ALA A 164 11.53 -3.42 24.92
C ALA A 164 12.77 -3.51 24.00
N THR A 165 13.12 -4.71 23.55
CA THR A 165 14.33 -5.00 22.76
C THR A 165 14.01 -5.58 21.37
N GLN A 166 12.73 -5.59 21.00
CA GLN A 166 12.29 -6.06 19.70
C GLN A 166 12.56 -5.02 18.61
N THR A 167 12.75 -5.51 17.39
CA THR A 167 12.72 -4.73 16.15
C THR A 167 11.41 -4.99 15.42
N THR A 168 11.16 -4.28 14.31
CA THR A 168 9.95 -4.47 13.50
C THR A 168 9.70 -5.95 13.16
N ASN A 169 8.52 -6.47 13.51
CA ASN A 169 8.19 -7.90 13.41
C ASN A 169 6.70 -8.19 13.09
N VAL A 170 6.14 -7.50 12.09
CA VAL A 170 4.75 -7.72 11.66
C VAL A 170 4.65 -8.90 10.68
N ASP A 171 3.54 -9.63 10.74
CA ASP A 171 3.19 -10.76 9.88
C ASP A 171 2.90 -10.32 8.43
N SER A 172 3.07 -11.25 7.49
CA SER A 172 2.75 -11.01 6.09
C SER A 172 2.71 -12.30 5.28
N SER A 173 1.94 -12.28 4.19
CA SER A 173 2.08 -13.26 3.09
C SER A 173 3.48 -13.26 2.43
N ILE A 174 4.33 -12.25 2.68
CA ILE A 174 5.70 -12.13 2.17
C ILE A 174 6.68 -12.74 3.19
N ALA A 175 7.10 -13.98 2.96
CA ALA A 175 7.84 -14.81 3.93
C ALA A 175 9.12 -15.40 3.31
N GLY A 176 9.92 -14.56 2.64
CA GLY A 176 11.22 -14.96 2.09
C GLY A 176 11.16 -15.80 0.81
N GLN A 177 9.97 -15.96 0.20
CA GLN A 177 9.86 -16.65 -1.07
C GLN A 177 10.58 -15.86 -2.18
N TYR A 178 11.33 -16.55 -3.05
CA TYR A 178 11.99 -15.90 -4.20
C TYR A 178 11.01 -15.11 -5.08
N PHE A 179 9.76 -15.54 -5.20
CA PHE A 179 8.73 -14.87 -5.98
C PHE A 179 7.51 -14.48 -5.13
N ALA A 180 7.75 -13.79 -4.03
CA ALA A 180 6.71 -13.42 -3.07
C ALA A 180 5.59 -12.52 -3.65
N GLY A 181 5.86 -11.73 -4.69
CA GLY A 181 4.90 -10.81 -5.28
C GLY A 181 3.88 -11.48 -6.19
N ALA A 182 4.38 -12.29 -7.12
CA ALA A 182 3.60 -13.07 -8.08
C ALA A 182 4.48 -14.20 -8.64
N ALA A 183 3.89 -15.37 -8.85
CA ALA A 183 4.54 -16.48 -9.55
C ALA A 183 3.48 -17.31 -10.25
N TYR A 184 3.05 -16.90 -11.44
CA TYR A 184 1.96 -17.57 -12.14
C TYR A 184 2.16 -17.59 -13.65
N ALA A 185 1.50 -18.53 -14.30
CA ALA A 185 1.36 -18.60 -15.74
C ALA A 185 -0.04 -19.09 -16.13
N GLY A 186 -0.45 -18.85 -17.36
CA GLY A 186 -1.74 -19.31 -17.87
C GLY A 186 -2.10 -18.69 -19.20
N PHE A 187 -3.40 -18.49 -19.41
CA PHE A 187 -3.96 -18.08 -20.69
C PHE A 187 -4.87 -16.87 -20.53
N SER A 188 -4.86 -15.99 -21.51
CA SER A 188 -5.70 -14.80 -21.56
C SER A 188 -6.34 -14.66 -22.92
N SER A 189 -7.63 -14.34 -22.95
CA SER A 189 -8.39 -13.98 -24.14
C SER A 189 -9.21 -12.71 -23.84
N PRO A 190 -9.24 -11.72 -24.74
CA PRO A 190 -10.14 -10.57 -24.63
C PRO A 190 -11.62 -10.98 -24.54
N THR A 191 -12.00 -12.09 -25.19
CA THR A 191 -13.39 -12.59 -25.21
C THR A 191 -13.76 -13.38 -23.96
N TYR A 192 -12.87 -14.25 -23.47
CA TYR A 192 -13.17 -15.21 -22.39
C TYR A 192 -12.55 -14.86 -21.03
N GLY A 193 -11.68 -13.86 -20.97
CA GLY A 193 -10.96 -13.46 -19.75
C GLY A 193 -9.62 -14.17 -19.57
N THR A 194 -9.10 -14.13 -18.36
CA THR A 194 -7.77 -14.62 -18.01
C THR A 194 -7.87 -15.71 -16.94
N ILE A 195 -7.20 -16.83 -17.17
CA ILE A 195 -7.06 -17.93 -16.22
C ILE A 195 -5.57 -18.21 -15.96
N THR A 196 -5.15 -18.20 -14.70
CA THR A 196 -3.75 -18.36 -14.31
C THR A 196 -3.59 -19.29 -13.11
N PHE A 197 -2.46 -20.00 -13.07
CA PHE A 197 -2.10 -20.98 -12.04
C PHE A 197 -0.80 -20.56 -11.36
N GLY A 198 -0.74 -20.65 -10.03
CA GLY A 198 0.46 -20.35 -9.25
C GLY A 198 0.16 -19.53 -8.00
N ARG A 199 0.99 -18.52 -7.73
CA ARG A 199 0.85 -17.60 -6.60
C ARG A 199 0.17 -16.30 -7.03
N HIS A 200 -0.96 -15.97 -6.41
CA HIS A 200 -1.74 -14.78 -6.74
C HIS A 200 -2.09 -13.94 -5.52
N VAL A 201 -2.22 -12.63 -5.74
CA VAL A 201 -2.99 -11.75 -4.85
C VAL A 201 -4.48 -12.12 -4.96
N THR A 202 -5.18 -12.17 -3.82
CA THR A 202 -6.59 -12.58 -3.79
C THR A 202 -7.52 -11.51 -4.38
N PRO A 203 -8.71 -11.88 -4.88
CA PRO A 203 -9.70 -10.90 -5.35
C PRO A 203 -10.11 -9.88 -4.27
N LEU A 204 -10.17 -10.31 -3.01
CA LEU A 204 -10.41 -9.41 -1.88
C LEU A 204 -9.29 -8.38 -1.76
N ALA A 205 -8.03 -8.81 -1.79
CA ALA A 205 -6.89 -7.91 -1.73
C ALA A 205 -6.84 -6.93 -2.90
N ASP A 206 -7.17 -7.37 -4.12
CA ASP A 206 -7.27 -6.50 -5.30
C ASP A 206 -8.35 -5.43 -5.11
N GLY A 207 -9.52 -5.83 -4.59
CA GLY A 207 -10.63 -4.93 -4.29
C GLY A 207 -10.24 -3.90 -3.24
N VAL A 208 -9.79 -4.37 -2.06
CA VAL A 208 -9.41 -3.50 -0.94
C VAL A 208 -8.33 -2.50 -1.35
N GLY A 209 -7.29 -2.93 -2.04
CA GLY A 209 -6.21 -2.04 -2.48
C GLY A 209 -6.67 -1.00 -3.50
N LYS A 210 -7.60 -1.34 -4.40
CA LYS A 210 -8.12 -0.41 -5.41
C LYS A 210 -8.95 0.73 -4.81
N TYR A 211 -9.59 0.50 -3.66
CA TYR A 211 -10.44 1.49 -2.98
C TYR A 211 -9.76 2.17 -1.79
N ASP A 212 -8.48 1.89 -1.57
CA ASP A 212 -7.68 2.65 -0.63
C ASP A 212 -7.27 4.00 -1.25
N ALA A 213 -7.77 5.09 -0.67
CA ALA A 213 -7.49 6.46 -1.13
C ALA A 213 -5.99 6.82 -1.08
N LEU A 214 -5.21 6.09 -0.29
CA LEU A 214 -3.76 6.27 -0.16
C LEU A 214 -2.98 5.27 -1.02
N GLY A 215 -3.64 4.56 -1.94
CA GLY A 215 -3.02 3.71 -2.94
C GLY A 215 -2.36 2.45 -2.37
N ALA A 216 -2.81 1.96 -1.22
CA ALA A 216 -2.19 0.83 -0.51
C ALA A 216 -0.72 1.04 -0.16
N ALA A 217 -0.32 2.30 0.10
CA ALA A 217 1.03 2.65 0.54
C ALA A 217 1.38 1.98 1.87
N ASN A 218 2.55 1.36 1.98
CA ASN A 218 2.94 0.65 3.20
C ASN A 218 3.21 1.60 4.38
N ALA A 219 3.74 2.81 4.15
CA ALA A 219 4.10 3.74 5.22
C ALA A 219 2.97 4.71 5.60
N PHE A 220 2.01 4.95 4.70
CA PHE A 220 1.03 6.03 4.85
C PHE A 220 -0.41 5.54 4.88
N SER A 221 -0.68 4.31 4.41
CA SER A 221 -2.01 3.73 4.49
C SER A 221 -2.13 2.73 5.61
N LEU A 222 -3.14 2.92 6.47
CA LEU A 222 -3.52 1.91 7.46
C LEU A 222 -3.92 0.58 6.78
N ILE A 223 -4.65 0.67 5.67
CA ILE A 223 -5.11 -0.50 4.90
C ILE A 223 -3.93 -1.16 4.17
N GLY A 224 -3.05 -0.35 3.59
CA GLY A 224 -1.85 -0.80 2.89
C GLY A 224 -0.88 -1.52 3.82
N PHE A 225 -0.56 -0.89 4.97
CA PHE A 225 0.32 -1.44 5.99
C PHE A 225 -0.24 -2.71 6.63
N SER A 226 -1.48 -2.65 7.17
CA SER A 226 -2.04 -3.74 7.98
C SER A 226 -2.12 -5.04 7.20
N GLY A 227 -2.55 -5.00 5.94
CA GLY A 227 -2.74 -6.21 5.13
C GLY A 227 -3.89 -7.12 5.60
N THR A 228 -4.34 -7.02 6.85
CA THR A 228 -5.36 -7.87 7.49
C THR A 228 -6.70 -7.80 6.76
N THR A 229 -7.18 -6.60 6.43
CA THR A 229 -8.43 -6.43 5.66
C THR A 229 -8.33 -7.06 4.27
N ALA A 230 -7.15 -6.94 3.63
CA ALA A 230 -6.92 -7.49 2.30
C ALA A 230 -6.85 -9.03 2.29
N GLY A 231 -6.42 -9.65 3.39
CA GLY A 231 -6.46 -11.09 3.59
C GLY A 231 -7.69 -11.60 4.34
N GLY A 232 -8.74 -10.80 4.50
CA GLY A 232 -10.00 -11.27 5.09
C GLY A 232 -9.92 -11.60 6.58
N GLY A 233 -8.98 -10.98 7.30
CA GLY A 233 -8.77 -11.17 8.74
C GLY A 233 -7.39 -11.71 9.09
N VAL A 234 -6.64 -12.23 8.13
CA VAL A 234 -5.32 -12.86 8.31
C VAL A 234 -4.38 -12.33 7.22
N THR A 235 -3.18 -11.85 7.55
CA THR A 235 -2.33 -11.15 6.57
C THR A 235 -1.74 -12.08 5.51
N GLU A 236 -1.57 -13.36 5.86
CA GLU A 236 -1.09 -14.44 5.02
C GLU A 236 -2.05 -14.71 3.86
N ASP A 237 -3.36 -14.59 4.08
CA ASP A 237 -4.40 -14.83 3.08
C ASP A 237 -4.51 -13.70 2.03
N ARG A 238 -3.68 -12.66 2.13
CA ARG A 238 -3.56 -11.63 1.09
C ARG A 238 -3.04 -12.22 -0.24
N ARG A 239 -2.18 -13.23 -0.18
CA ARG A 239 -1.62 -13.93 -1.35
C ARG A 239 -1.63 -15.43 -1.13
N LEU A 240 -2.14 -16.16 -2.09
CA LEU A 240 -2.30 -17.61 -2.00
C LEU A 240 -1.44 -18.33 -3.04
N ASP A 241 -0.63 -19.27 -2.56
CA ASP A 241 0.13 -20.21 -3.37
C ASP A 241 -0.76 -21.34 -3.89
N GLN A 242 -0.29 -22.05 -4.91
CA GLN A 242 -1.01 -23.19 -5.50
C GLN A 242 -2.48 -22.85 -5.77
N SER A 243 -2.71 -21.69 -6.39
CA SER A 243 -4.04 -21.20 -6.67
C SER A 243 -4.30 -21.09 -8.17
N LEU A 244 -5.56 -21.30 -8.52
CA LEU A 244 -6.14 -20.99 -9.82
C LEU A 244 -6.93 -19.69 -9.68
N LYS A 245 -6.61 -18.68 -10.50
CA LYS A 245 -7.32 -17.41 -10.55
C LYS A 245 -7.96 -17.23 -11.91
N TYR A 246 -9.21 -16.78 -11.92
CA TYR A 246 -9.93 -16.35 -13.11
C TYR A 246 -10.37 -14.88 -12.96
N SER A 247 -10.21 -14.09 -14.02
CA SER A 247 -10.72 -12.72 -14.07
C SER A 247 -11.25 -12.38 -15.46
N ALA A 248 -12.39 -11.67 -15.51
CA ALA A 248 -13.00 -11.23 -16.76
C ALA A 248 -13.69 -9.87 -16.60
N LYS A 249 -13.88 -9.18 -17.73
CA LYS A 249 -14.65 -7.94 -17.83
C LYS A 249 -15.77 -8.13 -18.85
N LEU A 250 -17.02 -8.04 -18.40
CA LEU A 250 -18.22 -8.13 -19.24
C LEU A 250 -18.94 -6.77 -19.21
N GLY A 251 -18.60 -5.90 -20.17
CA GLY A 251 -19.09 -4.53 -20.19
C GLY A 251 -18.68 -3.76 -18.92
N ALA A 252 -19.67 -3.37 -18.11
CA ALA A 252 -19.46 -2.67 -16.84
C ALA A 252 -19.16 -3.61 -15.65
N VAL A 253 -19.31 -4.93 -15.83
CA VAL A 253 -19.15 -5.91 -14.76
C VAL A 253 -17.73 -6.47 -14.77
N HIS A 254 -17.10 -6.51 -13.60
CA HIS A 254 -15.84 -7.20 -13.37
C HIS A 254 -16.10 -8.48 -12.56
N LEU A 255 -15.61 -9.61 -13.06
CA LEU A 255 -15.67 -10.89 -12.37
C LEU A 255 -14.26 -11.30 -11.97
N GLY A 256 -14.11 -11.79 -10.74
CA GLY A 256 -12.88 -12.35 -10.22
C GLY A 256 -13.21 -13.53 -9.32
N ALA A 257 -12.58 -14.67 -9.57
CA ALA A 257 -12.67 -15.86 -8.74
C ALA A 257 -11.27 -16.42 -8.51
N LEU A 258 -11.04 -16.96 -7.33
CA LEU A 258 -9.80 -17.64 -7.01
C LEU A 258 -10.13 -18.90 -6.21
N TYR A 259 -9.46 -19.98 -6.54
CA TYR A 259 -9.51 -21.24 -5.82
C TYR A 259 -8.09 -21.65 -5.47
N GLN A 260 -7.83 -21.89 -4.19
CA GLN A 260 -6.56 -22.45 -3.73
C GLN A 260 -6.71 -23.96 -3.62
N PHE A 261 -5.82 -24.71 -4.28
CA PHE A 261 -5.72 -26.15 -4.06
C PHE A 261 -5.19 -26.39 -2.65
N SER A 262 -5.73 -27.37 -1.91
CA SER A 262 -5.42 -27.54 -0.49
C SER A 262 -3.91 -27.54 -0.23
N GLY A 263 -3.43 -26.54 0.50
CA GLY A 263 -2.04 -26.38 0.91
C GLY A 263 -1.69 -27.24 2.13
N SER A 264 -2.01 -28.53 2.11
CA SER A 264 -1.40 -29.47 3.05
C SER A 264 0.07 -29.67 2.65
N SER A 265 0.91 -28.72 3.02
CA SER A 265 2.36 -28.88 3.11
C SER A 265 2.78 -28.98 4.58
N GLY A 266 2.02 -29.72 5.38
CA GLY A 266 2.60 -30.57 6.42
C GLY A 266 2.92 -31.91 5.80
N THR A 267 4.02 -32.54 6.17
CA THR A 267 4.46 -33.84 5.66
C THR A 267 3.33 -34.88 5.61
N THR A 268 2.78 -35.12 4.42
CA THR A 268 2.09 -36.38 4.11
C THR A 268 3.19 -37.45 4.03
N ASN A 269 3.52 -38.08 5.17
CA ASN A 269 4.51 -39.16 5.39
C ASN A 269 5.78 -38.81 6.19
N THR A 270 5.64 -38.33 7.42
CA THR A 270 6.60 -38.72 8.47
C THR A 270 5.84 -39.08 9.74
N ALA A 271 5.31 -40.31 9.75
CA ALA A 271 5.29 -41.09 10.98
C ALA A 271 6.72 -41.61 11.18
N HIS A 272 7.38 -41.18 12.25
CA HIS A 272 8.30 -41.95 13.11
C HIS A 272 8.85 -41.02 14.20
#